data_AF-A0A227JEN4-F1
#
_entry.id   AF-A0A227JEN4-F1
#
_cell.length_a   1.000
_cell.length_b   1.000
_cell.length_c   1.000
_cell.angle_alpha   90.00
_cell.angle_beta   90.00
_cell.angle_gamma   90.00
#
_symmetry.space_group_name_H-M   'P 1'
#
loop_
_entity.id
_entity.type
_entity.pdbx_description
1 polymer ?
#
loop_
_entity_poly.entity_id
_entity_poly.type
_entity_poly.pdbx_seq_one_letter_code
_entity_poly.pdbx_strand_id
1 'polypeptide(L)'
;IIEDLLTGLASMLTAARNTESREKYVYLQREYGTHLILFYDHKKDGDDIFSRMMVKLYEESIKELHSDQFWLLKADFLISVHTWDFTSPHTLRVIDRHIRSLIDFLAREKPKLIVDVLDRYRNLHNYDSYLEENLYRLNNLGNQYSTFAFDEISNFTKKNKELLTESPQDYAQEITLLLDKVVQGKLETLKPSPSKYRELAQEVSEIEKDIMHEVIKEIGNRYSERSAHEAIRTLALHKEWHCILDCYNSSSPASSRIIRVGHKLLTANLNTYIDELGRSEYLGMLEREGLDHAYLKAIPLLVMLSIYNWRQRNFNANVDEAVESLVQSLKLKERTISKAKAVESDMHKILYFADSPNYSKSFCSYFGIEHEQAIFKVASIKILTEIKEFAKKEQEDLRRTQPLSDSIKTRMASEIKEAVATSLEYAPLLHKYTITNTKKTKYHHYVAEKSREAFLENTGVHHSFNGLDSIRSIHDTLAFKLIDTQGKVIPDLDVTKIKPNEILFITQKDWKDATASLDMLKIGRVNHHIINTEEPLHKFYIYDTNEIKSYVRVYNPETDQPATTMEETYQSSLELEFFEDEDKVTINLDYHIYLDDDC
;
A
#
# COMPACT_ATOMS: atom_id res chain seq x y z
N ILE A 1 -11.96 -37.09 16.12
CA ILE A 1 -13.36 -36.74 16.55
C ILE A 1 -13.99 -35.72 15.61
N ILE A 2 -13.58 -34.44 15.57
CA ILE A 2 -14.23 -33.46 14.67
C ILE A 2 -13.95 -33.75 13.19
N GLU A 3 -12.73 -34.19 12.84
CA GLU A 3 -12.41 -34.62 11.46
C GLU A 3 -13.23 -35.85 11.03
N ASP A 4 -13.43 -36.82 11.93
CA ASP A 4 -14.27 -37.99 11.69
C ASP A 4 -15.74 -37.60 11.54
N LEU A 5 -16.21 -36.62 12.32
CA LEU A 5 -17.54 -36.03 12.22
C LEU A 5 -17.74 -35.34 10.86
N LEU A 6 -16.78 -34.52 10.43
CA LEU A 6 -16.81 -33.84 9.13
C LEU A 6 -16.76 -34.84 7.96
N THR A 7 -15.92 -35.87 8.05
CA THR A 7 -15.83 -36.93 7.04
C THR A 7 -17.11 -37.77 6.98
N GLY A 8 -17.71 -38.05 8.15
CA GLY A 8 -19.00 -38.71 8.28
C GLY A 8 -20.15 -37.87 7.68
N LEU A 9 -20.18 -36.57 7.98
CA LEU A 9 -21.17 -35.64 7.44
C LEU A 9 -21.04 -35.49 5.92
N ALA A 10 -19.82 -35.39 5.37
CA ALA A 10 -19.59 -35.36 3.92
C ALA A 10 -20.08 -36.64 3.22
N SER A 11 -19.84 -37.80 3.86
CA SER A 11 -20.33 -39.10 3.37
C SER A 11 -21.86 -39.19 3.42
N MET A 12 -22.47 -38.69 4.50
CA MET A 12 -23.93 -38.61 4.65
C MET A 12 -24.57 -37.63 3.66
N LEU A 13 -23.91 -36.52 3.35
CA LEU A 13 -24.37 -35.54 2.36
C LEU A 13 -24.42 -36.18 0.96
N THR A 14 -23.36 -36.93 0.61
CA THR A 14 -23.28 -37.70 -0.65
C THR A 14 -24.37 -38.76 -0.72
N ALA A 15 -24.67 -39.45 0.39
CA ALA A 15 -25.75 -40.42 0.46
C ALA A 15 -27.14 -39.75 0.36
N ALA A 16 -27.35 -38.62 1.04
CA ALA A 16 -28.60 -37.87 1.04
C ALA A 16 -28.95 -37.33 -0.36
N ARG A 17 -27.94 -36.98 -1.17
CA ARG A 17 -28.12 -36.59 -2.58
C ARG A 17 -28.90 -37.63 -3.38
N ASN A 18 -28.62 -38.90 -3.13
CA ASN A 18 -29.24 -40.03 -3.85
C ASN A 18 -30.65 -40.36 -3.35
N THR A 19 -31.18 -39.64 -2.35
CA THR A 19 -32.49 -39.92 -1.74
C THR A 19 -33.63 -39.04 -2.26
N GLU A 20 -33.36 -38.10 -3.18
CA GLU A 20 -34.29 -37.08 -3.70
C GLU A 20 -34.99 -36.20 -2.62
N SER A 21 -34.66 -36.38 -1.34
CA SER A 21 -35.23 -35.63 -0.22
C SER A 21 -34.50 -34.31 -0.03
N ARG A 22 -35.08 -33.25 -0.62
CA ARG A 22 -34.61 -31.86 -0.51
C ARG A 22 -34.34 -31.45 0.94
N GLU A 23 -35.33 -31.62 1.81
CA GLU A 23 -35.28 -31.15 3.20
C GLU A 23 -34.12 -31.78 3.98
N LYS A 24 -33.93 -33.09 3.79
CA LYS A 24 -32.87 -33.85 4.45
C LYS A 24 -31.48 -33.46 3.96
N TYR A 25 -31.33 -33.29 2.66
CA TYR A 25 -30.06 -32.85 2.07
C TYR A 25 -29.69 -31.44 2.53
N VAL A 26 -30.65 -30.52 2.50
CA VAL A 26 -30.51 -29.14 2.98
C VAL A 26 -30.10 -29.09 4.45
N TYR A 27 -30.76 -29.85 5.31
CA TYR A 27 -30.43 -29.92 6.73
C TYR A 27 -28.98 -30.40 6.95
N LEU A 28 -28.58 -31.49 6.31
CA LEU A 28 -27.21 -32.03 6.42
C LEU A 28 -26.15 -31.06 5.89
N GLN A 29 -26.47 -30.31 4.83
CA GLN A 29 -25.58 -29.29 4.28
C GLN A 29 -25.34 -28.15 5.28
N ARG A 30 -26.39 -27.72 6.00
CA ARG A 30 -26.29 -26.70 7.06
C ARG A 30 -25.44 -27.17 8.22
N GLU A 31 -25.72 -28.36 8.74
CA GLU A 31 -24.95 -28.96 9.84
C GLU A 31 -23.48 -29.12 9.46
N TYR A 32 -23.20 -29.57 8.23
CA TYR A 32 -21.84 -29.68 7.72
C TYR A 32 -21.13 -28.32 7.66
N GLY A 33 -21.77 -27.29 7.10
CA GLY A 33 -21.20 -25.93 7.01
C GLY A 33 -20.91 -25.32 8.38
N THR A 34 -21.87 -25.38 9.31
CA THR A 34 -21.73 -24.86 10.67
C THR A 34 -20.57 -25.54 11.41
N HIS A 35 -20.49 -26.87 11.38
CA HIS A 35 -19.41 -27.59 12.05
C HIS A 35 -18.05 -27.36 11.40
N LEU A 36 -18.01 -27.17 10.08
CA LEU A 36 -16.78 -26.88 9.35
C LEU A 36 -16.22 -25.50 9.73
N ILE A 37 -17.08 -24.49 9.87
CA ILE A 37 -16.70 -23.13 10.28
C ILE A 37 -16.28 -23.11 11.76
N LEU A 38 -17.03 -23.73 12.66
CA LEU A 38 -16.65 -23.83 14.08
C LEU A 38 -15.32 -24.55 14.27
N PHE A 39 -15.07 -25.62 13.50
CA PHE A 39 -13.80 -26.32 13.53
C PHE A 39 -12.62 -25.42 13.13
N TYR A 40 -12.81 -24.58 12.12
CA TYR A 40 -11.79 -23.64 11.67
C TYR A 40 -11.56 -22.52 12.69
N ASP A 41 -12.63 -21.96 13.24
CA ASP A 41 -12.58 -20.86 14.20
C ASP A 41 -11.76 -21.22 15.46
N HIS A 42 -11.81 -22.49 15.87
CA HIS A 42 -11.08 -23.02 17.01
C HIS A 42 -9.66 -23.53 16.71
N LYS A 43 -9.22 -23.56 15.45
CA LYS A 43 -7.85 -23.99 15.09
C LYS A 43 -6.92 -22.80 14.87
N LYS A 44 -5.72 -22.85 15.49
CA LYS A 44 -4.60 -21.96 15.21
C LYS A 44 -3.80 -22.49 14.02
N ASP A 45 -3.65 -21.66 12.99
CA ASP A 45 -2.78 -21.72 11.80
C ASP A 45 -2.43 -23.08 11.15
N GLY A 46 -2.70 -23.17 9.83
CA GLY A 46 -1.87 -23.99 8.92
C GLY A 46 -2.40 -25.34 8.46
N ASP A 47 -3.72 -25.61 8.48
CA ASP A 47 -4.20 -26.95 8.15
C ASP A 47 -4.62 -27.13 6.66
N ASP A 48 -3.81 -27.85 5.90
CA ASP A 48 -4.07 -28.31 4.51
C ASP A 48 -5.37 -29.12 4.37
N ILE A 49 -5.88 -29.67 5.49
CA ILE A 49 -7.10 -30.49 5.52
C ILE A 49 -8.32 -29.62 5.19
N PHE A 50 -8.39 -28.39 5.71
CA PHE A 50 -9.52 -27.50 5.45
C PHE A 50 -9.54 -27.01 4.00
N SER A 51 -8.39 -26.61 3.46
CA SER A 51 -8.25 -26.27 2.03
C SER A 51 -8.71 -27.42 1.14
N ARG A 52 -8.31 -28.67 1.47
CA ARG A 52 -8.77 -29.88 0.76
C ARG A 52 -10.28 -30.13 0.92
N MET A 53 -10.85 -29.93 2.11
CA MET A 53 -12.28 -30.10 2.35
C MET A 53 -13.12 -29.04 1.65
N MET A 54 -12.66 -27.78 1.62
CA MET A 54 -13.34 -26.71 0.90
C MET A 54 -13.21 -26.82 -0.61
N VAL A 55 -12.08 -27.32 -1.13
CA VAL A 55 -11.96 -27.69 -2.55
C VAL A 55 -12.97 -28.78 -2.89
N LYS A 56 -13.10 -29.83 -2.06
CA LYS A 56 -14.14 -30.86 -2.26
C LYS A 56 -15.56 -30.29 -2.20
N LEU A 57 -15.84 -29.38 -1.27
CA LEU A 57 -17.13 -28.69 -1.16
C LEU A 57 -17.41 -27.84 -2.41
N TYR A 58 -16.40 -27.12 -2.90
CA TYR A 58 -16.47 -26.33 -4.12
C TYR A 58 -16.72 -27.22 -5.35
N GLU A 59 -16.00 -28.33 -5.48
CA GLU A 59 -16.21 -29.33 -6.54
C GLU A 59 -17.62 -29.94 -6.50
N GLU A 60 -18.13 -30.29 -5.31
CA GLU A 60 -19.51 -30.77 -5.17
C GLU A 60 -20.54 -29.68 -5.49
N SER A 61 -20.25 -28.42 -5.16
CA SER A 61 -21.09 -27.28 -5.54
C SER A 61 -21.11 -27.13 -7.08
N ILE A 62 -19.98 -27.22 -7.76
CA ILE A 62 -19.92 -27.17 -9.23
C ILE A 62 -20.79 -28.25 -9.88
N LYS A 63 -20.77 -29.48 -9.35
CA LYS A 63 -21.58 -30.59 -9.86
C LYS A 63 -23.09 -30.32 -9.80
N GLU A 64 -23.54 -29.52 -8.83
CA GLU A 64 -24.94 -29.12 -8.69
C GLU A 64 -25.33 -27.94 -9.60
N LEU A 65 -24.40 -27.09 -10.04
CA LEU A 65 -24.73 -25.97 -10.93
C LEU A 65 -25.15 -26.40 -12.33
N HIS A 66 -24.64 -27.54 -12.80
CA HIS A 66 -25.04 -28.17 -14.06
C HIS A 66 -26.25 -29.11 -13.94
N SER A 67 -26.82 -29.28 -12.74
CA SER A 67 -28.02 -30.09 -12.51
C SER A 67 -29.29 -29.22 -12.55
N ASP A 68 -30.44 -29.83 -12.81
CA ASP A 68 -31.76 -29.20 -12.60
C ASP A 68 -32.02 -28.89 -11.10
N GLN A 69 -31.11 -29.34 -10.22
CA GLN A 69 -31.13 -29.13 -8.78
C GLN A 69 -30.21 -27.98 -8.31
N PHE A 70 -29.69 -27.14 -9.22
CA PHE A 70 -28.86 -25.97 -8.89
C PHE A 70 -29.46 -24.98 -7.87
N TRP A 71 -30.76 -25.07 -7.61
CA TRP A 71 -31.41 -24.35 -6.51
C TRP A 71 -30.96 -24.83 -5.11
N LEU A 72 -30.28 -25.98 -5.01
CA LEU A 72 -29.58 -26.44 -3.80
C LEU A 72 -28.37 -25.56 -3.46
N LEU A 73 -27.68 -25.02 -4.47
CA LEU A 73 -26.68 -23.96 -4.31
C LEU A 73 -27.28 -22.62 -3.93
N LYS A 74 -28.52 -22.37 -4.37
CA LYS A 74 -29.26 -21.12 -4.13
C LYS A 74 -29.67 -20.94 -2.66
N ALA A 75 -29.57 -21.98 -1.84
CA ALA A 75 -30.11 -21.99 -0.49
C ALA A 75 -29.01 -22.12 0.58
N ASP A 76 -28.43 -23.26 0.89
CA ASP A 76 -28.15 -23.50 2.31
C ASP A 76 -26.76 -23.22 2.88
N PHE A 77 -25.70 -23.21 2.06
CA PHE A 77 -24.40 -22.73 2.54
C PHE A 77 -24.42 -21.21 2.78
N LEU A 78 -25.01 -20.44 1.85
CA LEU A 78 -25.13 -18.98 1.99
C LEU A 78 -26.35 -18.56 2.84
N ILE A 79 -27.40 -19.39 2.99
CA ILE A 79 -28.41 -19.20 4.03
C ILE A 79 -27.77 -19.41 5.40
N SER A 80 -26.83 -20.34 5.62
CA SER A 80 -26.26 -20.52 6.97
C SER A 80 -25.18 -19.52 7.36
N VAL A 81 -24.67 -18.71 6.43
CA VAL A 81 -23.69 -17.63 6.71
C VAL A 81 -24.15 -16.75 7.90
N HIS A 82 -25.40 -16.28 7.93
CA HIS A 82 -25.91 -15.49 9.07
C HIS A 82 -26.11 -16.27 10.39
N THR A 83 -25.95 -17.60 10.38
CA THR A 83 -26.05 -18.49 11.56
C THR A 83 -24.69 -18.93 12.09
N TRP A 84 -23.59 -18.53 11.43
CA TRP A 84 -22.25 -18.89 11.86
C TRP A 84 -21.80 -17.96 13.00
N ASP A 85 -21.73 -18.50 14.21
CA ASP A 85 -21.18 -17.83 15.39
C ASP A 85 -19.67 -18.11 15.44
N PHE A 86 -18.90 -17.32 14.69
CA PHE A 86 -17.44 -17.40 14.66
C PHE A 86 -16.84 -16.18 15.39
N THR A 87 -15.73 -16.41 16.07
CA THR A 87 -15.09 -15.48 17.01
C THR A 87 -13.71 -15.01 16.54
N SER A 88 -13.16 -15.63 15.49
CA SER A 88 -11.86 -15.28 14.92
C SER A 88 -11.98 -14.49 13.60
N PRO A 89 -11.30 -13.33 13.48
CA PRO A 89 -11.16 -12.60 12.21
C PRO A 89 -10.47 -13.41 11.10
N HIS A 90 -9.71 -14.45 11.45
CA HIS A 90 -9.03 -15.30 10.47
C HIS A 90 -10.03 -16.14 9.68
N THR A 91 -11.16 -16.50 10.30
CA THR A 91 -12.26 -17.24 9.68
C THR A 91 -12.86 -16.45 8.50
N LEU A 92 -13.00 -15.13 8.63
CA LEU A 92 -13.48 -14.25 7.56
C LEU A 92 -12.61 -14.29 6.30
N ARG A 93 -11.28 -14.34 6.46
CA ARG A 93 -10.35 -14.37 5.32
C ARG A 93 -10.57 -15.59 4.44
N VAL A 94 -10.92 -16.72 5.05
CA VAL A 94 -11.17 -17.97 4.33
C VAL A 94 -12.54 -17.95 3.67
N ILE A 95 -13.56 -17.46 4.38
CA ILE A 95 -14.89 -17.23 3.80
C ILE A 95 -14.77 -16.31 2.58
N ASP A 96 -14.07 -15.18 2.67
CA ASP A 96 -13.82 -14.24 1.58
C ASP A 96 -13.18 -14.92 0.35
N ARG A 97 -12.17 -15.78 0.57
CA ARG A 97 -11.54 -16.54 -0.53
C ARG A 97 -12.55 -17.41 -1.26
N HIS A 98 -13.42 -18.11 -0.54
CA HIS A 98 -14.44 -18.97 -1.15
C HIS A 98 -15.53 -18.19 -1.86
N ILE A 99 -15.96 -17.05 -1.29
CA ILE A 99 -16.91 -16.15 -1.95
C ILE A 99 -16.33 -15.66 -3.28
N ARG A 100 -15.06 -15.26 -3.34
CA ARG A 100 -14.40 -14.84 -4.58
C ARG A 100 -14.30 -15.96 -5.63
N SER A 101 -13.92 -17.18 -5.23
CA SER A 101 -13.91 -18.33 -6.14
C SER A 101 -15.31 -18.69 -6.65
N LEU A 102 -16.34 -18.53 -5.81
CA LEU A 102 -17.72 -18.72 -6.20
C LEU A 102 -18.20 -17.64 -7.18
N ILE A 103 -17.81 -16.38 -6.97
CA ILE A 103 -18.11 -15.26 -7.88
C ILE A 103 -17.53 -15.53 -9.27
N ASP A 104 -16.25 -15.93 -9.39
CA ASP A 104 -15.62 -16.23 -10.68
C ASP A 104 -16.37 -17.34 -11.43
N PHE A 105 -16.71 -18.42 -10.73
CA PHE A 105 -17.49 -19.52 -11.30
C PHE A 105 -18.91 -19.08 -11.72
N LEU A 106 -19.63 -18.39 -10.83
CA LEU A 106 -21.00 -17.97 -11.09
C LEU A 106 -21.09 -16.97 -12.22
N ALA A 107 -20.11 -16.08 -12.40
CA ALA A 107 -20.11 -15.12 -13.49
C ALA A 107 -20.09 -15.81 -14.86
N ARG A 108 -19.44 -16.98 -14.97
CA ARG A 108 -19.35 -17.79 -16.19
C ARG A 108 -20.63 -18.60 -16.43
N GLU A 109 -21.13 -19.25 -15.39
CA GLU A 109 -22.18 -20.26 -15.54
C GLU A 109 -23.59 -19.74 -15.24
N LYS A 110 -23.76 -18.97 -14.15
CA LYS A 110 -25.06 -18.47 -13.65
C LYS A 110 -24.96 -17.07 -13.01
N PRO A 111 -24.68 -16.01 -13.80
CA PRO A 111 -24.32 -14.68 -13.28
C PRO A 111 -25.42 -14.03 -12.43
N LYS A 112 -26.69 -14.35 -12.70
CA LYS A 112 -27.86 -13.88 -11.92
C LYS A 112 -27.82 -14.23 -10.43
N LEU A 113 -27.03 -15.23 -10.03
CA LEU A 113 -26.90 -15.65 -8.63
C LEU A 113 -25.89 -14.82 -7.83
N ILE A 114 -25.06 -14.01 -8.49
CA ILE A 114 -24.02 -13.22 -7.82
C ILE A 114 -24.62 -12.22 -6.83
N VAL A 115 -25.76 -11.60 -7.18
CA VAL A 115 -26.46 -10.64 -6.32
C VAL A 115 -26.87 -11.29 -4.99
N ASP A 116 -27.47 -12.50 -5.07
CA ASP A 116 -27.87 -13.27 -3.89
C ASP A 116 -26.66 -13.62 -3.00
N VAL A 117 -25.50 -13.90 -3.60
CA VAL A 117 -24.25 -14.22 -2.87
C VAL A 117 -23.72 -13.00 -2.13
N LEU A 118 -23.64 -11.84 -2.79
CA LEU A 118 -23.15 -10.60 -2.20
C LEU A 118 -24.06 -10.13 -1.05
N ASP A 119 -25.39 -10.19 -1.23
CA ASP A 119 -26.34 -9.81 -0.20
C ASP A 119 -26.23 -10.69 1.05
N ARG A 120 -26.02 -12.00 0.86
CA ARG A 120 -25.83 -12.94 1.98
C ARG A 120 -24.50 -12.75 2.67
N TYR A 121 -23.43 -12.47 1.91
CA TYR A 121 -22.11 -12.24 2.47
C TYR A 121 -22.08 -10.98 3.36
N ARG A 122 -22.73 -9.89 2.93
CA ARG A 122 -22.95 -8.70 3.79
C ARG A 122 -23.60 -9.06 5.13
N ASN A 123 -24.66 -9.87 5.07
CA ASN A 123 -25.45 -10.18 6.27
C ASN A 123 -24.72 -11.06 7.28
N LEU A 124 -23.56 -11.65 6.93
CA LEU A 124 -22.71 -12.43 7.83
C LEU A 124 -22.26 -11.64 9.07
N HIS A 125 -21.89 -10.38 8.86
CA HIS A 125 -21.17 -9.57 9.84
C HIS A 125 -21.91 -8.27 10.18
N ASN A 126 -23.12 -8.09 9.63
CA ASN A 126 -23.94 -6.89 9.83
C ASN A 126 -24.97 -7.11 10.95
N TYR A 127 -24.51 -7.09 12.19
CA TYR A 127 -25.34 -7.12 13.40
C TYR A 127 -25.32 -5.78 14.14
N ASP A 128 -26.35 -5.58 14.96
CA ASP A 128 -26.47 -4.42 15.84
C ASP A 128 -25.46 -4.57 16.97
N SER A 129 -24.66 -3.54 17.20
CA SER A 129 -23.70 -3.49 18.28
C SER A 129 -23.86 -2.21 19.06
N TYR A 130 -23.79 -2.34 20.38
CA TYR A 130 -23.91 -1.25 21.33
C TYR A 130 -22.58 -1.01 22.05
N LEU A 131 -21.47 -1.60 21.58
CA LEU A 131 -20.18 -1.51 22.26
C LEU A 131 -19.73 -0.05 22.42
N GLU A 132 -19.87 0.77 21.37
CA GLU A 132 -19.49 2.19 21.42
C GLU A 132 -20.25 2.94 22.53
N GLU A 133 -21.55 2.69 22.68
CA GLU A 133 -22.37 3.25 23.76
C GLU A 133 -22.00 2.66 25.13
N ASN A 134 -21.48 1.44 25.15
CA ASN A 134 -21.10 0.70 26.35
C ASN A 134 -19.65 0.93 26.81
N LEU A 135 -18.78 1.62 26.04
CA LEU A 135 -17.39 1.89 26.46
C LEU A 135 -17.32 2.66 27.79
N TYR A 136 -18.29 3.51 28.07
CA TYR A 136 -18.39 4.19 29.37
C TYR A 136 -18.73 3.25 30.53
N ARG A 137 -19.27 2.05 30.27
CA ARG A 137 -19.49 1.02 31.29
C ARG A 137 -18.19 0.42 31.81
N LEU A 138 -17.07 0.56 31.10
CA LEU A 138 -15.74 0.17 31.59
C LEU A 138 -15.42 0.84 32.93
N ASN A 139 -15.84 2.10 33.12
CA ASN A 139 -15.69 2.80 34.40
C ASN A 139 -16.47 2.12 35.54
N ASN A 140 -17.56 1.41 35.23
CA ASN A 140 -18.50 0.84 36.20
C ASN A 140 -18.46 -0.68 36.33
N LEU A 141 -17.47 -1.37 35.73
CA LEU A 141 -17.29 -2.83 35.82
C LEU A 141 -17.47 -3.39 37.25
N GLY A 142 -18.23 -4.46 37.43
CA GLY A 142 -18.56 -5.03 38.74
C GLY A 142 -19.42 -4.10 39.63
N ASN A 143 -20.20 -3.21 39.01
CA ASN A 143 -21.06 -2.20 39.64
C ASN A 143 -20.34 -1.20 40.56
N GLN A 144 -19.09 -0.85 40.24
CA GLN A 144 -18.27 0.07 41.06
C GLN A 144 -17.53 1.08 40.17
N TYR A 145 -17.73 2.37 40.42
CA TYR A 145 -17.11 3.44 39.63
C TYR A 145 -15.59 3.52 39.88
N SER A 146 -14.79 3.49 38.82
CA SER A 146 -13.33 3.68 38.85
C SER A 146 -12.98 5.07 38.30
N THR A 147 -12.37 5.91 39.13
CA THR A 147 -11.80 7.20 38.70
C THR A 147 -10.43 7.05 38.04
N PHE A 148 -9.75 5.91 38.23
CA PHE A 148 -8.34 5.72 37.87
C PHE A 148 -8.08 5.65 36.36
N ALA A 149 -9.06 5.21 35.58
CA ALA A 149 -8.91 5.01 34.13
C ALA A 149 -9.79 5.96 33.30
N PHE A 150 -10.45 6.95 33.94
CA PHE A 150 -11.44 7.79 33.27
C PHE A 150 -10.87 8.58 32.10
N ASP A 151 -9.70 9.21 32.28
CA ASP A 151 -9.05 10.01 31.24
C ASP A 151 -8.60 9.14 30.06
N GLU A 152 -8.11 7.93 30.33
CA GLU A 152 -7.69 6.98 29.29
C GLU A 152 -8.88 6.40 28.52
N ILE A 153 -9.96 6.03 29.22
CA ILE A 153 -11.21 5.60 28.58
C ILE A 153 -11.81 6.73 27.74
N SER A 154 -11.79 7.97 28.25
CA SER A 154 -12.28 9.14 27.51
C SER A 154 -11.45 9.42 26.26
N ASN A 155 -10.12 9.33 26.36
CA ASN A 155 -9.21 9.51 25.24
C ASN A 155 -9.36 8.41 24.18
N PHE A 156 -9.50 7.15 24.60
CA PHE A 156 -9.77 6.03 23.70
C PHE A 156 -11.12 6.20 23.00
N THR A 157 -12.18 6.52 23.74
CA THR A 157 -13.54 6.69 23.18
C THR A 157 -13.60 7.81 22.15
N LYS A 158 -12.79 8.87 22.27
CA LYS A 158 -12.72 9.94 21.27
C LYS A 158 -12.10 9.51 19.94
N LYS A 159 -11.24 8.48 19.94
CA LYS A 159 -10.47 8.02 18.76
C LYS A 159 -10.87 6.63 18.26
N ASN A 160 -11.73 5.94 18.99
CA ASN A 160 -12.07 4.53 18.78
C ASN A 160 -12.54 4.19 17.35
N LYS A 161 -13.34 5.06 16.73
CA LYS A 161 -13.90 4.88 15.38
C LYS A 161 -12.82 4.97 14.31
N GLU A 162 -11.95 5.98 14.42
CA GLU A 162 -10.80 6.13 13.53
C GLU A 162 -9.88 4.92 13.66
N LEU A 163 -9.55 4.53 14.89
CA LEU A 163 -8.68 3.39 15.17
C LEU A 163 -9.25 2.06 14.64
N LEU A 164 -10.55 1.80 14.86
CA LEU A 164 -11.25 0.63 14.30
C LEU A 164 -11.22 0.64 12.77
N THR A 165 -11.46 1.79 12.15
CA THR A 165 -11.53 1.93 10.68
C THR A 165 -10.15 1.91 10.01
N GLU A 166 -9.08 2.31 10.70
CA GLU A 166 -7.73 2.28 10.14
C GLU A 166 -7.04 0.94 10.44
N SER A 167 -7.05 0.52 11.70
CA SER A 167 -6.37 -0.69 12.17
C SER A 167 -7.22 -1.46 13.18
N PRO A 168 -8.12 -2.37 12.73
CA PRO A 168 -8.94 -3.19 13.63
C PRO A 168 -8.13 -4.05 14.62
N GLN A 169 -6.89 -4.43 14.26
CA GLN A 169 -6.00 -5.22 15.12
C GLN A 169 -5.43 -4.37 16.25
N ASP A 170 -4.94 -3.17 15.93
CA ASP A 170 -4.43 -2.23 16.95
C ASP A 170 -5.58 -1.77 17.85
N TYR A 171 -6.78 -1.55 17.28
CA TYR A 171 -7.99 -1.29 18.05
C TYR A 171 -8.25 -2.37 19.09
N ALA A 172 -8.25 -3.65 18.69
CA ALA A 172 -8.46 -4.78 19.60
C ALA A 172 -7.41 -4.82 20.70
N GLN A 173 -6.14 -4.60 20.34
CA GLN A 173 -5.05 -4.64 21.30
C GLN A 173 -5.12 -3.48 22.31
N GLU A 174 -5.39 -2.26 21.85
CA GLU A 174 -5.50 -1.07 22.70
C GLU A 174 -6.66 -1.18 23.69
N ILE A 175 -7.84 -1.65 23.25
CA ILE A 175 -8.98 -1.81 24.15
C ILE A 175 -8.79 -2.97 25.14
N THR A 176 -8.15 -4.07 24.74
CA THR A 176 -7.79 -5.17 25.65
C THR A 176 -6.81 -4.69 26.72
N LEU A 177 -5.78 -3.91 26.34
CA LEU A 177 -4.83 -3.32 27.30
C LEU A 177 -5.53 -2.36 28.27
N LEU A 178 -6.46 -1.56 27.76
CA LEU A 178 -7.27 -0.66 28.60
C LEU A 178 -8.15 -1.45 29.58
N LEU A 179 -8.79 -2.52 29.11
CA LEU A 179 -9.60 -3.43 29.93
C LEU A 179 -8.76 -4.08 31.02
N ASP A 180 -7.59 -4.62 30.69
CA ASP A 180 -6.64 -5.22 31.62
C ASP A 180 -6.23 -4.23 32.71
N LYS A 181 -5.91 -2.99 32.33
CA LYS A 181 -5.52 -1.94 33.28
C LYS A 181 -6.67 -1.58 34.21
N VAL A 182 -7.90 -1.49 33.71
CA VAL A 182 -9.09 -1.25 34.53
C VAL A 182 -9.31 -2.40 35.51
N VAL A 183 -9.19 -3.64 35.05
CA VAL A 183 -9.36 -4.86 35.88
C VAL A 183 -8.28 -4.92 36.96
N GLN A 184 -7.01 -4.72 36.62
CA GLN A 184 -5.89 -4.70 37.58
C GLN A 184 -6.10 -3.64 38.66
N GLY A 185 -6.44 -2.41 38.26
CA GLY A 185 -6.73 -1.33 39.21
C GLY A 185 -7.86 -1.68 40.17
N LYS A 186 -8.91 -2.40 39.72
CA LYS A 186 -10.01 -2.87 40.58
C LYS A 186 -9.58 -4.00 41.52
N LEU A 187 -8.80 -4.96 41.03
CA LEU A 187 -8.30 -6.06 41.86
C LEU A 187 -7.40 -5.55 42.99
N GLU A 188 -6.54 -4.57 42.72
CA GLU A 188 -5.63 -3.96 43.69
C GLU A 188 -6.36 -3.14 44.77
N THR A 189 -7.36 -2.35 44.36
CA THR A 189 -8.07 -1.45 45.27
C THR A 189 -9.12 -2.14 46.12
N LEU A 190 -9.75 -3.21 45.64
CA LEU A 190 -11.02 -3.69 46.22
C LEU A 190 -10.94 -5.06 46.91
N LYS A 191 -9.88 -5.86 46.69
CA LYS A 191 -9.75 -7.23 47.22
C LYS A 191 -11.08 -8.02 47.15
N PRO A 192 -11.65 -8.21 45.94
CA PRO A 192 -13.01 -8.72 45.78
C PRO A 192 -13.22 -10.12 46.36
N SER A 193 -14.43 -10.41 46.83
CA SER A 193 -14.82 -11.77 47.24
C SER A 193 -14.80 -12.74 46.03
N PRO A 194 -14.71 -14.06 46.25
CA PRO A 194 -14.72 -15.04 45.16
C PRO A 194 -15.94 -14.94 44.23
N SER A 195 -17.11 -14.52 44.74
CA SER A 195 -18.31 -14.29 43.94
C SER A 195 -18.15 -13.07 43.02
N LYS A 196 -17.67 -11.94 43.56
CA LYS A 196 -17.41 -10.72 42.78
C LYS A 196 -16.31 -10.90 41.75
N TYR A 197 -15.31 -11.73 42.03
CA TYR A 197 -14.29 -12.09 41.06
C TYR A 197 -14.88 -12.83 39.85
N ARG A 198 -15.84 -13.74 40.08
CA ARG A 198 -16.53 -14.45 38.99
C ARG A 198 -17.44 -13.53 38.18
N GLU A 199 -18.16 -12.63 38.84
CA GLU A 199 -18.97 -11.60 38.16
C GLU A 199 -18.10 -10.69 37.28
N LEU A 200 -16.98 -10.19 37.81
CA LEU A 200 -16.03 -9.39 37.05
C LEU A 200 -15.44 -10.17 35.86
N ALA A 201 -15.04 -11.43 36.07
CA ALA A 201 -14.51 -12.27 35.00
C ALA A 201 -15.54 -12.53 33.89
N GLN A 202 -16.82 -12.66 34.24
CA GLN A 202 -17.90 -12.80 33.26
C GLN A 202 -18.14 -11.51 32.48
N GLU A 203 -18.23 -10.36 33.15
CA GLU A 203 -18.39 -9.05 32.49
C GLU A 203 -17.21 -8.74 31.56
N VAL A 204 -15.98 -9.05 31.97
CA VAL A 204 -14.77 -8.89 31.14
C VAL A 204 -14.85 -9.76 29.89
N SER A 205 -15.22 -11.04 30.04
CA SER A 205 -15.38 -11.98 28.92
C SER A 205 -16.46 -11.53 27.92
N GLU A 206 -17.58 -10.98 28.41
CA GLU A 206 -18.64 -10.41 27.56
C GLU A 206 -18.13 -9.21 26.76
N ILE A 207 -17.35 -8.32 27.39
CA ILE A 207 -16.75 -7.16 26.71
C ILE A 207 -15.71 -7.59 25.68
N GLU A 208 -14.83 -8.54 26.00
CA GLU A 208 -13.87 -9.10 25.04
C GLU A 208 -14.58 -9.69 23.82
N LYS A 209 -15.71 -10.38 24.03
CA LYS A 209 -16.52 -10.92 22.94
C LYS A 209 -17.10 -9.81 22.07
N ASP A 210 -17.64 -8.75 22.67
CA ASP A 210 -18.18 -7.59 21.96
C ASP A 210 -17.09 -6.84 21.16
N ILE A 211 -15.88 -6.71 21.71
CA ILE A 211 -14.72 -6.13 21.03
C ILE A 211 -14.40 -6.94 19.78
N MET A 212 -14.29 -8.26 19.91
CA MET A 212 -13.98 -9.15 18.79
C MET A 212 -15.07 -9.12 17.72
N HIS A 213 -16.33 -9.00 18.13
CA HIS A 213 -17.43 -8.76 17.22
C HIS A 213 -17.22 -7.45 16.43
N GLU A 214 -16.96 -6.30 17.06
CA GLU A 214 -16.71 -5.05 16.31
C GLU A 214 -15.58 -5.17 15.29
N VAL A 215 -14.50 -5.85 15.65
CA VAL A 215 -13.36 -6.13 14.75
C VAL A 215 -13.79 -7.01 13.57
N ILE A 216 -14.55 -8.08 13.83
CA ILE A 216 -15.10 -8.97 12.79
C ILE A 216 -16.04 -8.20 11.86
N LYS A 217 -16.91 -7.35 12.40
CA LYS A 217 -17.83 -6.52 11.63
C LYS A 217 -17.09 -5.61 10.66
N GLU A 218 -16.09 -4.90 11.15
CA GLU A 218 -15.31 -3.97 10.34
C GLU A 218 -14.47 -4.68 9.27
N ILE A 219 -13.77 -5.76 9.62
CA ILE A 219 -13.00 -6.57 8.66
C ILE A 219 -13.94 -7.21 7.62
N GLY A 220 -15.11 -7.70 8.05
CA GLY A 220 -16.11 -8.30 7.19
C GLY A 220 -16.68 -7.30 6.16
N ASN A 221 -16.92 -6.05 6.58
CA ASN A 221 -17.37 -4.98 5.69
C ASN A 221 -16.35 -4.75 4.57
N ARG A 222 -15.05 -4.63 4.93
CA ARG A 222 -13.97 -4.44 3.95
C ARG A 222 -13.87 -5.59 2.94
N TYR A 223 -13.94 -6.83 3.42
CA TYR A 223 -13.90 -7.99 2.52
C TYR A 223 -15.13 -8.07 1.62
N SER A 224 -16.31 -7.70 2.13
CA SER A 224 -17.55 -7.73 1.36
C SER A 224 -17.57 -6.64 0.29
N GLU A 225 -17.10 -5.44 0.61
CA GLU A 225 -16.89 -4.37 -0.38
C GLU A 225 -15.92 -4.84 -1.47
N ARG A 226 -14.75 -5.38 -1.09
CA ARG A 226 -13.76 -5.89 -2.05
C ARG A 226 -14.33 -6.99 -2.95
N SER A 227 -15.01 -7.98 -2.36
CA SER A 227 -15.64 -9.07 -3.10
C SER A 227 -16.75 -8.58 -4.03
N ALA A 228 -17.49 -7.54 -3.64
CA ALA A 228 -18.49 -6.91 -4.50
C ALA A 228 -17.83 -6.21 -5.70
N HIS A 229 -16.72 -5.49 -5.49
CA HIS A 229 -15.94 -4.91 -6.59
C HIS A 229 -15.36 -5.98 -7.53
N GLU A 230 -14.83 -7.08 -7.01
CA GLU A 230 -14.37 -8.23 -7.80
C GLU A 230 -15.51 -8.80 -8.67
N ALA A 231 -16.71 -8.95 -8.10
CA ALA A 231 -17.88 -9.39 -8.85
C ALA A 231 -18.21 -8.48 -10.04
N ILE A 232 -18.07 -7.16 -9.88
CA ILE A 232 -18.26 -6.22 -11.00
C ILE A 232 -17.22 -6.45 -12.09
N ARG A 233 -15.95 -6.67 -11.73
CA ARG A 233 -14.86 -6.95 -12.69
C ARG A 233 -15.15 -8.22 -13.48
N THR A 234 -15.49 -9.30 -12.79
CA THR A 234 -15.75 -10.60 -13.42
C THR A 234 -17.02 -10.59 -14.28
N LEU A 235 -18.11 -9.98 -13.81
CA LEU A 235 -19.33 -9.80 -14.62
C LEU A 235 -19.04 -8.97 -15.89
N ALA A 236 -18.19 -7.94 -15.78
CA ALA A 236 -17.81 -7.12 -16.92
C ALA A 236 -16.95 -7.88 -17.93
N LEU A 237 -16.12 -8.82 -17.47
CA LEU A 237 -15.34 -9.71 -18.34
C LEU A 237 -16.27 -10.55 -19.24
N HIS A 238 -17.37 -11.05 -18.66
CA HIS A 238 -18.39 -11.84 -19.35
C HIS A 238 -19.50 -11.00 -20.01
N LYS A 239 -19.43 -9.67 -19.93
CA LYS A 239 -20.40 -8.72 -20.51
C LYS A 239 -21.82 -8.85 -19.93
N GLU A 240 -21.92 -9.24 -18.68
CA GLU A 240 -23.19 -9.43 -17.95
C GLU A 240 -23.71 -8.10 -17.36
N TRP A 241 -24.02 -7.14 -18.23
CA TRP A 241 -24.31 -5.75 -17.87
C TRP A 241 -25.52 -5.58 -16.95
N HIS A 242 -26.57 -6.38 -17.13
CA HIS A 242 -27.76 -6.31 -16.29
C HIS A 242 -27.47 -6.77 -14.86
N CYS A 243 -26.65 -7.82 -14.69
CA CYS A 243 -26.25 -8.30 -13.38
C CYS A 243 -25.34 -7.29 -12.65
N ILE A 244 -24.52 -6.52 -13.37
CA ILE A 244 -23.78 -5.38 -12.78
C ILE A 244 -24.77 -4.36 -12.20
N LEU A 245 -25.81 -3.98 -12.95
CA LEU A 245 -26.83 -3.03 -12.46
C LEU A 245 -27.60 -3.60 -11.25
N ASP A 246 -27.95 -4.89 -11.27
CA ASP A 246 -28.60 -5.57 -10.15
C ASP A 246 -27.76 -5.51 -8.87
N CYS A 247 -26.43 -5.63 -8.95
CA CYS A 247 -25.53 -5.54 -7.80
C CYS A 247 -25.57 -4.18 -7.10
N TYR A 248 -25.89 -3.10 -7.83
CA TYR A 248 -26.09 -1.76 -7.25
C TYR A 248 -27.55 -1.51 -6.83
N ASN A 249 -28.51 -2.15 -7.51
CA ASN A 249 -29.96 -2.00 -7.27
C ASN A 249 -30.53 -2.92 -6.18
N SER A 250 -29.85 -3.99 -5.77
CA SER A 250 -30.31 -4.91 -4.72
C SER A 250 -30.50 -4.27 -3.34
N SER A 251 -30.18 -2.98 -3.22
CA SER A 251 -30.48 -2.13 -2.08
C SER A 251 -31.83 -1.39 -2.15
N SER A 252 -32.71 -1.72 -3.12
CA SER A 252 -34.11 -1.29 -3.08
C SER A 252 -34.92 -2.22 -2.14
N PRO A 253 -35.53 -1.69 -1.06
CA PRO A 253 -36.29 -2.48 -0.08
C PRO A 253 -37.55 -3.17 -0.64
N ALA A 254 -37.86 -3.00 -1.93
CA ALA A 254 -39.05 -3.57 -2.56
C ALA A 254 -38.92 -5.05 -2.94
N SER A 255 -37.70 -5.59 -3.14
CA SER A 255 -37.50 -6.99 -3.58
C SER A 255 -36.85 -7.89 -2.54
N SER A 256 -36.14 -7.35 -1.54
CA SER A 256 -35.55 -8.16 -0.48
C SER A 256 -36.59 -8.41 0.62
N ARG A 257 -36.97 -9.68 0.83
CA ARG A 257 -37.80 -10.12 1.98
C ARG A 257 -37.07 -10.03 3.33
N ILE A 258 -35.99 -9.25 3.41
CA ILE A 258 -35.13 -9.13 4.58
C ILE A 258 -35.39 -7.76 5.20
N ILE A 259 -36.15 -7.79 6.29
CA ILE A 259 -36.44 -6.63 7.14
C ILE A 259 -35.15 -6.29 7.90
N ARG A 260 -34.30 -5.46 7.32
CA ARG A 260 -33.30 -4.63 8.02
C ARG A 260 -32.75 -3.62 7.00
N VAL A 261 -32.79 -2.34 7.35
CA VAL A 261 -32.29 -1.23 6.54
C VAL A 261 -30.79 -1.42 6.38
N GLY A 262 -30.37 -2.06 5.28
CA GLY A 262 -28.98 -2.45 5.07
C GLY A 262 -28.14 -1.31 4.50
N HIS A 263 -26.91 -1.19 5.01
CA HIS A 263 -25.84 -0.39 4.42
C HIS A 263 -25.66 -0.80 2.94
N LYS A 264 -25.47 0.18 2.04
CA LYS A 264 -25.13 -0.10 0.64
C LYS A 264 -23.68 -0.63 0.60
N LEU A 265 -23.48 -1.87 0.12
CA LEU A 265 -22.14 -2.43 -0.12
C LEU A 265 -21.39 -1.61 -1.16
N LEU A 266 -22.06 -1.38 -2.29
CA LEU A 266 -21.56 -0.57 -3.38
C LEU A 266 -22.39 0.70 -3.43
N THR A 267 -21.75 1.83 -3.15
CA THR A 267 -22.41 3.12 -3.32
C THR A 267 -22.34 3.53 -4.78
N ALA A 268 -23.49 3.81 -5.39
CA ALA A 268 -23.55 4.30 -6.77
C ALA A 268 -23.12 5.77 -6.85
N ASN A 269 -21.81 6.00 -6.83
CA ASN A 269 -21.16 7.31 -6.79
C ASN A 269 -19.97 7.33 -7.74
N LEU A 270 -19.83 8.40 -8.53
CA LEU A 270 -18.70 8.60 -9.44
C LEU A 270 -17.36 8.50 -8.73
N ASN A 271 -17.21 9.09 -7.54
CA ASN A 271 -15.94 9.06 -6.82
C ASN A 271 -15.53 7.63 -6.44
N THR A 272 -16.50 6.78 -6.07
CA THR A 272 -16.25 5.36 -5.79
C THR A 272 -15.75 4.62 -7.04
N TYR A 273 -16.29 4.93 -8.21
CA TYR A 273 -15.85 4.31 -9.47
C TYR A 273 -14.46 4.77 -9.89
N ILE A 274 -14.17 6.07 -9.72
CA ILE A 274 -12.87 6.67 -10.02
C ILE A 274 -11.80 6.12 -9.08
N ASP A 275 -12.11 5.96 -7.80
CA ASP A 275 -11.19 5.42 -6.81
C ASP A 275 -10.76 3.99 -7.10
N GLU A 276 -11.56 3.22 -7.83
CA GLU A 276 -11.22 1.85 -8.26
C GLU A 276 -10.30 1.81 -9.48
N LEU A 277 -10.21 2.89 -10.26
CA LEU A 277 -9.31 2.98 -11.42
C LEU A 277 -7.85 3.00 -10.97
N GLY A 278 -6.95 2.32 -11.65
CA GLY A 278 -5.54 2.25 -11.25
C GLY A 278 -5.25 1.59 -9.89
N ARG A 279 -6.23 0.98 -9.19
CA ARG A 279 -5.93 0.02 -8.10
C ARG A 279 -5.50 -1.29 -8.74
N SER A 280 -4.42 -1.98 -8.40
CA SER A 280 -3.32 -1.72 -7.47
C SER A 280 -3.25 -2.77 -6.34
N GLU A 281 -4.26 -3.64 -6.13
CA GLU A 281 -4.20 -4.66 -5.06
C GLU A 281 -3.68 -6.07 -5.45
N TYR A 282 -3.06 -6.70 -4.46
CA TYR A 282 -2.28 -7.95 -4.33
C TYR A 282 -2.85 -9.25 -4.95
N LEU A 283 -3.01 -9.32 -6.26
CA LEU A 283 -3.18 -10.58 -7.02
C LEU A 283 -2.12 -10.68 -8.13
N GLY A 284 -1.75 -11.91 -8.50
CA GLY A 284 -0.64 -12.20 -9.43
C GLY A 284 -0.75 -11.44 -10.76
N MET A 285 0.39 -10.98 -11.28
CA MET A 285 0.48 -9.98 -12.36
C MET A 285 -0.31 -10.30 -13.65
N LEU A 286 -0.53 -11.56 -14.02
CA LEU A 286 -1.12 -11.92 -15.33
C LEU A 286 -2.66 -12.00 -15.33
N GLU A 287 -3.28 -12.52 -14.27
CA GLU A 287 -4.76 -12.57 -14.18
C GLU A 287 -5.36 -11.17 -13.95
N ARG A 288 -4.55 -10.28 -13.38
CA ARG A 288 -4.89 -8.90 -13.05
C ARG A 288 -5.18 -8.01 -14.26
N GLU A 289 -4.35 -8.06 -15.31
CA GLU A 289 -4.53 -7.18 -16.48
C GLU A 289 -5.89 -7.41 -17.17
N GLY A 290 -6.37 -8.66 -17.16
CA GLY A 290 -7.66 -9.03 -17.74
C GLY A 290 -8.86 -8.45 -16.97
N LEU A 291 -8.83 -8.55 -15.64
CA LEU A 291 -9.92 -8.07 -14.76
C LEU A 291 -9.93 -6.53 -14.64
N ASP A 292 -8.76 -5.90 -14.53
CA ASP A 292 -8.67 -4.44 -14.49
C ASP A 292 -9.15 -3.85 -15.81
N HIS A 293 -8.77 -4.44 -16.95
CA HIS A 293 -9.30 -4.04 -18.25
C HIS A 293 -10.82 -4.30 -18.40
N ALA A 294 -11.34 -5.36 -17.78
CA ALA A 294 -12.77 -5.62 -17.74
C ALA A 294 -13.53 -4.56 -16.94
N TYR A 295 -12.97 -4.09 -15.82
CA TYR A 295 -13.58 -3.01 -15.03
C TYR A 295 -13.76 -1.73 -15.83
N LEU A 296 -12.78 -1.35 -16.66
CA LEU A 296 -12.87 -0.20 -17.55
C LEU A 296 -14.09 -0.27 -18.48
N LYS A 297 -14.51 -1.48 -18.87
CA LYS A 297 -15.71 -1.69 -19.69
C LYS A 297 -17.00 -1.47 -18.91
N ALA A 298 -17.01 -1.61 -17.58
CA ALA A 298 -18.19 -1.36 -16.76
C ALA A 298 -18.44 0.14 -16.51
N ILE A 299 -17.38 0.96 -16.48
CA ILE A 299 -17.47 2.38 -16.11
C ILE A 299 -18.54 3.16 -16.88
N PRO A 300 -18.69 3.06 -18.22
CA PRO A 300 -19.73 3.80 -18.94
C PRO A 300 -21.14 3.51 -18.40
N LEU A 301 -21.41 2.25 -18.05
CA LEU A 301 -22.68 1.81 -17.47
C LEU A 301 -22.89 2.38 -16.05
N LEU A 302 -21.82 2.41 -15.25
CA LEU A 302 -21.84 2.92 -13.88
C LEU A 302 -22.03 4.45 -13.84
N VAL A 303 -21.42 5.19 -14.77
CA VAL A 303 -21.66 6.63 -14.95
C VAL A 303 -23.12 6.89 -15.30
N MET A 304 -23.71 6.14 -16.23
CA MET A 304 -25.14 6.23 -16.55
C MET A 304 -26.02 5.96 -15.33
N LEU A 305 -25.63 4.99 -14.49
CA LEU A 305 -26.33 4.69 -13.24
C LEU A 305 -26.28 5.88 -12.25
N SER A 306 -25.13 6.57 -12.12
CA SER A 306 -25.04 7.78 -11.30
C SER A 306 -25.95 8.90 -11.81
N ILE A 307 -25.99 9.13 -13.12
CA ILE A 307 -26.91 10.11 -13.74
C ILE A 307 -28.36 9.76 -13.42
N TYR A 308 -28.74 8.49 -13.64
CA TYR A 308 -30.11 8.02 -13.39
C TYR A 308 -30.51 8.16 -11.91
N ASN A 309 -29.65 7.73 -10.99
CA ASN A 309 -29.89 7.85 -9.55
C ASN A 309 -30.01 9.31 -9.09
N TRP A 310 -29.24 10.21 -9.69
CA TRP A 310 -29.36 11.65 -9.41
C TRP A 310 -30.71 12.19 -9.90
N ARG A 311 -31.15 11.81 -11.10
CA ARG A 311 -32.46 12.23 -11.65
C ARG A 311 -33.65 11.68 -10.87
N GLN A 312 -33.55 10.45 -10.35
CA GLN A 312 -34.57 9.88 -9.45
C GLN A 312 -34.73 10.68 -8.15
N ARG A 313 -33.73 11.47 -7.74
CA ARG A 313 -33.82 12.38 -6.59
C ARG A 313 -34.26 13.80 -6.99
N ASN A 314 -34.12 14.15 -8.27
CA ASN A 314 -34.36 15.47 -8.84
C ASN A 314 -35.31 15.36 -10.05
N PHE A 315 -36.55 14.92 -9.82
CA PHE A 315 -37.50 14.53 -10.87
C PHE A 315 -37.77 15.58 -11.96
N ASN A 316 -37.57 16.87 -11.66
CA ASN A 316 -37.80 17.98 -12.60
C ASN A 316 -36.52 18.46 -13.29
N ALA A 317 -35.35 18.00 -12.87
CA ALA A 317 -34.08 18.42 -13.42
C ALA A 317 -33.76 17.65 -14.70
N ASN A 318 -33.14 18.34 -15.67
CA ASN A 318 -32.72 17.71 -16.91
C ASN A 318 -31.40 16.94 -16.74
N VAL A 319 -30.96 16.24 -17.79
CA VAL A 319 -29.74 15.42 -17.74
C VAL A 319 -28.47 16.28 -17.66
N ASP A 320 -28.44 17.45 -18.29
CA ASP A 320 -27.26 18.33 -18.27
C ASP A 320 -27.04 18.91 -16.86
N GLU A 321 -28.10 19.24 -16.11
CA GLU A 321 -28.01 19.62 -14.69
C GLU A 321 -27.41 18.48 -13.83
N ALA A 322 -27.75 17.23 -14.15
CA ALA A 322 -27.14 16.07 -13.50
C ALA A 322 -25.64 15.97 -13.80
N VAL A 323 -25.24 16.22 -15.05
CA VAL A 323 -23.83 16.23 -15.47
C VAL A 323 -23.06 17.29 -14.70
N GLU A 324 -23.54 18.54 -14.67
CA GLU A 324 -22.88 19.64 -13.96
C GLU A 324 -22.72 19.34 -12.46
N SER A 325 -23.79 18.88 -11.80
CA SER A 325 -23.76 18.56 -10.37
C SER A 325 -22.77 17.43 -10.05
N LEU A 326 -22.73 16.40 -10.88
CA LEU A 326 -21.86 15.26 -10.70
C LEU A 326 -20.38 15.63 -10.92
N VAL A 327 -20.09 16.40 -11.97
CA VAL A 327 -18.72 16.87 -12.29
C VAL A 327 -18.16 17.80 -11.21
N GLN A 328 -18.98 18.69 -10.65
CA GLN A 328 -18.58 19.57 -9.55
C GLN A 328 -18.21 18.81 -8.26
N SER A 329 -18.66 17.56 -8.13
CA SER A 329 -18.45 16.73 -6.94
C SER A 329 -17.23 15.80 -7.02
N LEU A 330 -16.49 15.84 -8.14
CA LEU A 330 -15.35 14.96 -8.40
C LEU A 330 -14.23 15.14 -7.38
N LYS A 331 -13.78 14.02 -6.79
CA LYS A 331 -12.68 13.95 -5.83
C LYS A 331 -11.94 12.63 -5.97
N LEU A 332 -10.61 12.67 -5.77
CA LEU A 332 -9.80 11.46 -5.57
C LEU A 332 -9.67 11.19 -4.07
N LYS A 333 -9.97 9.96 -3.62
CA LYS A 333 -9.74 9.54 -2.23
C LYS A 333 -8.24 9.49 -1.91
N GLU A 334 -7.45 8.94 -2.83
CA GLU A 334 -5.99 8.96 -2.76
C GLU A 334 -5.45 10.03 -3.73
N ARG A 335 -5.00 11.16 -3.19
CA ARG A 335 -4.46 12.28 -3.97
C ARG A 335 -2.96 12.11 -4.21
N THR A 336 -2.61 11.17 -5.09
CA THR A 336 -1.23 10.95 -5.55
C THR A 336 -1.11 11.16 -7.06
N ILE A 337 0.07 11.57 -7.52
CA ILE A 337 0.34 11.80 -8.95
C ILE A 337 0.12 10.52 -9.76
N SER A 338 0.56 9.38 -9.24
CA SER A 338 0.45 8.07 -9.90
C SER A 338 -1.01 7.67 -10.07
N LYS A 339 -1.83 7.92 -9.05
CA LYS A 339 -3.28 7.67 -9.08
C LYS A 339 -3.96 8.56 -10.11
N ALA A 340 -3.69 9.86 -10.09
CA ALA A 340 -4.25 10.81 -11.05
C ALA A 340 -3.86 10.44 -12.50
N LYS A 341 -2.60 10.09 -12.75
CA LYS A 341 -2.09 9.62 -14.04
C LYS A 341 -2.74 8.32 -14.49
N ALA A 342 -2.92 7.36 -13.59
CA ALA A 342 -3.58 6.09 -13.90
C ALA A 342 -5.03 6.32 -14.31
N VAL A 343 -5.77 7.16 -13.57
CA VAL A 343 -7.14 7.56 -13.91
C VAL A 343 -7.18 8.23 -15.29
N GLU A 344 -6.30 9.19 -15.56
CA GLU A 344 -6.22 9.87 -16.86
C GLU A 344 -5.97 8.88 -18.02
N SER A 345 -5.02 7.97 -17.84
CA SER A 345 -4.67 6.94 -18.82
C SER A 345 -5.83 5.99 -19.09
N ASP A 346 -6.49 5.51 -18.02
CA ASP A 346 -7.63 4.59 -18.12
C ASP A 346 -8.83 5.24 -18.81
N MET A 347 -9.05 6.55 -18.63
CA MET A 347 -10.12 7.28 -19.30
C MET A 347 -10.04 7.19 -20.83
N HIS A 348 -8.85 7.08 -21.42
CA HIS A 348 -8.74 6.93 -22.88
C HIS A 348 -9.44 5.65 -23.39
N LYS A 349 -9.25 4.54 -22.68
CA LYS A 349 -9.92 3.27 -23.00
C LYS A 349 -11.41 3.32 -22.66
N ILE A 350 -11.78 3.93 -21.54
CA ILE A 350 -13.17 4.06 -21.12
C ILE A 350 -13.99 4.89 -22.12
N LEU A 351 -13.44 6.00 -22.62
CA LEU A 351 -14.09 6.83 -23.65
C LEU A 351 -14.32 6.05 -24.95
N TYR A 352 -13.35 5.21 -25.36
CA TYR A 352 -13.54 4.30 -26.50
C TYR A 352 -14.71 3.34 -26.28
N PHE A 353 -14.86 2.78 -25.08
CA PHE A 353 -16.00 1.92 -24.75
C PHE A 353 -17.33 2.69 -24.70
N ALA A 354 -17.35 3.88 -24.09
CA ALA A 354 -18.54 4.71 -23.96
C ALA A 354 -19.14 5.15 -25.30
N ASP A 355 -18.33 5.25 -26.36
CA ASP A 355 -18.83 5.55 -27.71
C ASP A 355 -19.63 4.38 -28.33
N SER A 356 -19.44 3.15 -27.86
CA SER A 356 -20.24 2.02 -28.29
C SER A 356 -21.71 2.17 -27.86
N PRO A 357 -22.69 2.02 -28.77
CA PRO A 357 -24.10 2.12 -28.42
C PRO A 357 -24.56 1.01 -27.46
N ASN A 358 -23.81 -0.09 -27.36
CA ASN A 358 -24.16 -1.26 -26.55
C ASN A 358 -24.43 -0.90 -25.08
N TYR A 359 -23.62 -0.01 -24.49
CA TYR A 359 -23.78 0.38 -23.08
C TYR A 359 -25.08 1.13 -22.84
N SER A 360 -25.34 2.18 -23.62
CA SER A 360 -26.59 2.95 -23.52
C SER A 360 -27.82 2.10 -23.81
N LYS A 361 -27.75 1.19 -24.80
CA LYS A 361 -28.84 0.26 -25.13
C LYS A 361 -29.12 -0.72 -23.99
N SER A 362 -28.08 -1.36 -23.44
CA SER A 362 -28.23 -2.30 -22.32
C SER A 362 -28.75 -1.61 -21.07
N PHE A 363 -28.25 -0.41 -20.76
CA PHE A 363 -28.69 0.41 -19.63
C PHE A 363 -30.16 0.82 -19.76
N CYS A 364 -30.52 1.48 -20.86
CA CYS A 364 -31.87 1.99 -21.05
C CYS A 364 -32.90 0.86 -21.16
N SER A 365 -32.53 -0.29 -21.75
CA SER A 365 -33.40 -1.47 -21.77
C SER A 365 -33.64 -2.06 -20.37
N TYR A 366 -32.64 -2.03 -19.49
CA TYR A 366 -32.79 -2.52 -18.12
C TYR A 366 -33.80 -1.67 -17.32
N PHE A 367 -33.78 -0.35 -17.50
CA PHE A 367 -34.69 0.58 -16.80
C PHE A 367 -35.99 0.90 -17.57
N GLY A 368 -36.20 0.34 -18.77
CA GLY A 368 -37.39 0.62 -19.60
C GLY A 368 -37.49 2.06 -20.12
N ILE A 369 -36.35 2.68 -20.42
CA ILE A 369 -36.20 4.06 -20.88
C ILE A 369 -35.51 4.14 -22.25
N GLU A 370 -35.86 3.23 -23.17
CA GLU A 370 -35.19 3.06 -24.47
C GLU A 370 -35.17 4.33 -25.33
N HIS A 371 -36.15 5.20 -25.18
CA HIS A 371 -36.24 6.48 -25.87
C HIS A 371 -35.14 7.48 -25.46
N GLU A 372 -34.49 7.29 -24.30
CA GLU A 372 -33.46 8.18 -23.78
C GLU A 372 -32.01 7.72 -24.08
N GLN A 373 -31.81 6.67 -24.89
CA GLN A 373 -30.49 6.09 -25.19
C GLN A 373 -29.46 7.13 -25.65
N ALA A 374 -29.84 8.01 -26.58
CA ALA A 374 -28.95 9.04 -27.10
C ALA A 374 -28.55 10.05 -26.01
N ILE A 375 -29.49 10.42 -25.14
CA ILE A 375 -29.26 11.38 -24.05
C ILE A 375 -28.26 10.81 -23.04
N PHE A 376 -28.48 9.57 -22.59
CA PHE A 376 -27.56 8.90 -21.66
C PHE A 376 -26.18 8.65 -22.26
N LYS A 377 -26.10 8.29 -23.55
CA LYS A 377 -24.80 8.16 -24.24
C LYS A 377 -24.02 9.48 -24.19
N VAL A 378 -24.63 10.57 -24.66
CA VAL A 378 -23.97 11.88 -24.71
C VAL A 378 -23.57 12.36 -23.31
N ALA A 379 -24.47 12.26 -22.33
CA ALA A 379 -24.19 12.69 -20.96
C ALA A 379 -23.07 11.88 -20.31
N SER A 380 -23.04 10.55 -20.51
CA SER A 380 -21.96 9.72 -19.97
C SER A 380 -20.59 10.10 -20.55
N ILE A 381 -20.51 10.37 -21.86
CA ILE A 381 -19.26 10.80 -22.52
C ILE A 381 -18.79 12.16 -21.99
N LYS A 382 -19.73 13.11 -21.75
CA LYS A 382 -19.40 14.40 -21.12
C LYS A 382 -18.75 14.20 -19.75
N ILE A 383 -19.40 13.44 -18.85
CA ILE A 383 -18.84 13.17 -17.51
C ILE A 383 -17.47 12.49 -17.59
N LEU A 384 -17.29 11.51 -18.47
CA LEU A 384 -16.01 10.82 -18.62
C LEU A 384 -14.89 11.73 -19.13
N THR A 385 -15.22 12.68 -20.00
CA THR A 385 -14.27 13.69 -20.48
C THR A 385 -13.87 14.62 -19.34
N GLU A 386 -14.82 15.07 -18.54
CA GLU A 386 -14.59 15.91 -17.36
C GLU A 386 -13.77 15.17 -16.28
N ILE A 387 -13.99 13.87 -16.07
CA ILE A 387 -13.15 13.04 -15.16
C ILE A 387 -11.70 13.03 -15.66
N LYS A 388 -11.47 12.90 -16.96
CA LYS A 388 -10.14 12.93 -17.55
C LYS A 388 -9.47 14.29 -17.34
N GLU A 389 -10.18 15.37 -17.61
CA GLU A 389 -9.67 16.75 -17.42
C GLU A 389 -9.40 17.05 -15.94
N PHE A 390 -10.28 16.62 -15.05
CA PHE A 390 -10.10 16.69 -13.60
C PHE A 390 -8.84 15.93 -13.16
N ALA A 391 -8.65 14.68 -13.61
CA ALA A 391 -7.48 13.89 -13.25
C ALA A 391 -6.17 14.53 -13.73
N LYS A 392 -6.17 15.08 -14.95
CA LYS A 392 -5.03 15.84 -15.49
C LYS A 392 -4.72 17.09 -14.65
N LYS A 393 -5.74 17.86 -14.28
CA LYS A 393 -5.60 19.05 -13.45
C LYS A 393 -5.09 18.69 -12.05
N GLU A 394 -5.64 17.65 -11.42
CA GLU A 394 -5.14 17.15 -10.13
C GLU A 394 -3.68 16.70 -10.23
N GLN A 395 -3.27 16.08 -11.34
CA GLN A 395 -1.87 15.71 -11.56
C GLN A 395 -0.96 16.95 -11.62
N GLU A 396 -1.36 17.99 -12.36
CA GLU A 396 -0.63 19.27 -12.45
C GLU A 396 -0.57 19.98 -11.07
N ASP A 397 -1.70 20.04 -10.36
CA ASP A 397 -1.78 20.64 -9.03
C ASP A 397 -0.93 19.87 -7.99
N LEU A 398 -0.96 18.54 -8.01
CA LEU A 398 -0.17 17.70 -7.11
C LEU A 398 1.33 17.80 -7.41
N ARG A 399 1.74 17.85 -8.69
CA ARG A 399 3.13 18.12 -9.06
C ARG A 399 3.61 19.45 -8.48
N ARG A 400 2.79 20.51 -8.57
CA ARG A 400 3.15 21.83 -8.04
C ARG A 400 3.18 21.90 -6.52
N THR A 401 2.25 21.21 -5.83
CA THR A 401 1.99 21.44 -4.40
C THR A 401 2.56 20.37 -3.48
N GLN A 402 2.83 19.16 -3.96
CA GLN A 402 3.27 18.07 -3.09
C GLN A 402 4.75 18.25 -2.71
N PRO A 403 5.12 18.30 -1.42
CA PRO A 403 6.51 18.37 -1.00
C PRO A 403 7.24 17.05 -1.31
N LEU A 404 8.54 17.13 -1.54
CA LEU A 404 9.37 15.93 -1.69
C LEU A 404 9.29 15.02 -0.46
N SER A 405 9.37 13.72 -0.68
CA SER A 405 9.34 12.73 0.40
C SER A 405 10.54 12.89 1.34
N ASP A 406 10.27 13.24 2.60
CA ASP A 406 11.30 13.35 3.64
C ASP A 406 11.99 12.00 3.90
N SER A 407 11.30 10.88 3.71
CA SER A 407 11.91 9.55 3.84
C SER A 407 12.91 9.27 2.73
N ILE A 408 12.64 9.70 1.49
CA ILE A 408 13.62 9.63 0.39
C ILE A 408 14.80 10.56 0.69
N LYS A 409 14.55 11.82 1.06
CA LYS A 409 15.60 12.78 1.41
C LYS A 409 16.52 12.22 2.51
N THR A 410 15.92 11.68 3.57
CA THR A 410 16.64 11.07 4.70
C THR A 410 17.40 9.82 4.28
N ARG A 411 16.80 8.94 3.48
CA ARG A 411 17.48 7.72 2.99
C ARG A 411 18.66 8.06 2.10
N MET A 412 18.52 8.99 1.15
CA MET A 412 19.63 9.44 0.30
C MET A 412 20.75 10.06 1.14
N ALA A 413 20.40 10.89 2.13
CA ALA A 413 21.39 11.41 3.08
C ALA A 413 22.10 10.29 3.84
N SER A 414 21.40 9.23 4.26
CA SER A 414 22.00 8.06 4.91
C SER A 414 22.91 7.24 3.99
N GLU A 415 22.51 6.99 2.75
CA GLU A 415 23.32 6.25 1.76
C GLU A 415 24.63 7.00 1.44
N ILE A 416 24.59 8.33 1.35
CA ILE A 416 25.80 9.16 1.23
C ILE A 416 26.66 9.00 2.48
N LYS A 417 26.08 9.08 3.68
CA LYS A 417 26.81 8.92 4.95
C LYS A 417 27.50 7.55 5.03
N GLU A 418 26.86 6.49 4.57
CA GLU A 418 27.43 5.14 4.54
C GLU A 418 28.56 5.01 3.49
N ALA A 419 28.36 5.60 2.31
CA ALA A 419 29.40 5.66 1.26
C ALA A 419 30.65 6.41 1.74
N VAL A 420 30.47 7.45 2.54
CA VAL A 420 31.56 8.20 3.17
C VAL A 420 32.32 7.37 4.18
N ALA A 421 31.62 6.68 5.08
CA ALA A 421 32.23 5.82 6.09
C ALA A 421 33.11 4.72 5.46
N THR A 422 32.72 4.24 4.28
CA THR A 422 33.44 3.21 3.50
C THR A 422 34.49 3.78 2.53
N SER A 423 34.53 5.09 2.31
CA SER A 423 35.39 5.75 1.30
C SER A 423 36.88 5.82 1.67
N LEU A 424 37.24 5.54 2.92
CA LEU A 424 38.61 5.52 3.45
C LEU A 424 39.61 4.74 2.58
N GLU A 425 39.17 3.61 2.03
CA GLU A 425 40.00 2.74 1.19
C GLU A 425 40.14 3.27 -0.25
N TYR A 426 39.22 4.15 -0.70
CA TYR A 426 39.09 4.58 -2.10
C TYR A 426 39.41 6.07 -2.34
N ALA A 427 39.50 6.90 -1.30
CA ALA A 427 39.71 8.35 -1.40
C ALA A 427 40.83 8.87 -0.47
N PRO A 428 42.09 8.43 -0.65
CA PRO A 428 43.15 8.61 0.36
C PRO A 428 43.56 10.06 0.62
N LEU A 429 43.32 10.96 -0.34
CA LEU A 429 43.75 12.37 -0.25
C LEU A 429 42.82 13.25 0.57
N LEU A 430 41.60 12.78 0.88
CA LEU A 430 40.71 13.52 1.77
C LEU A 430 41.35 13.72 3.16
N HIS A 431 42.32 12.89 3.56
CA HIS A 431 43.08 12.97 4.81
C HIS A 431 44.12 14.09 4.91
N LYS A 432 44.47 14.74 3.80
CA LYS A 432 45.59 15.72 3.75
C LYS A 432 45.20 17.12 4.28
N TYR A 433 43.92 17.43 4.42
CA TYR A 433 43.47 18.82 4.58
C TYR A 433 43.20 19.21 6.04
N THR A 434 43.83 20.28 6.52
CA THR A 434 43.61 20.88 7.85
C THR A 434 42.59 22.00 7.80
N ILE A 435 41.86 22.20 8.89
CA ILE A 435 40.66 23.03 8.90
C ILE A 435 40.91 24.34 9.63
N THR A 436 40.45 25.42 8.99
CA THR A 436 40.49 26.78 9.51
C THR A 436 39.06 27.31 9.68
N ASN A 437 38.88 28.29 10.57
CA ASN A 437 37.55 28.81 10.95
C ASN A 437 36.84 29.63 9.85
N THR A 438 37.46 29.79 8.68
CA THR A 438 36.96 30.62 7.58
C THR A 438 36.41 29.74 6.46
N LYS A 439 35.07 29.74 6.29
CA LYS A 439 34.41 29.22 5.08
C LYS A 439 34.98 29.93 3.84
N LYS A 440 35.86 29.26 3.10
CA LYS A 440 36.30 29.72 1.77
C LYS A 440 35.94 28.68 0.72
N THR A 441 35.25 29.15 -0.32
CA THR A 441 34.88 28.46 -1.58
C THR A 441 34.22 27.08 -1.41
N LYS A 442 32.91 27.04 -1.65
CA LYS A 442 32.18 25.78 -1.88
C LYS A 442 32.83 25.04 -3.05
N TYR A 443 33.29 23.81 -2.83
CA TYR A 443 33.52 22.89 -3.94
C TYR A 443 32.18 22.25 -4.29
N HIS A 444 31.42 22.96 -5.14
CA HIS A 444 30.21 22.41 -5.78
C HIS A 444 30.64 21.27 -6.70
N HIS A 445 30.25 20.04 -6.38
CA HIS A 445 30.33 18.98 -7.39
C HIS A 445 29.34 17.85 -7.12
N TYR A 446 28.10 18.07 -7.55
CA TYR A 446 27.29 17.14 -8.35
C TYR A 446 25.85 17.69 -8.37
N VAL A 447 25.34 17.94 -9.57
CA VAL A 447 23.98 18.42 -9.80
C VAL A 447 23.23 17.31 -10.51
N ALA A 448 22.46 16.52 -9.78
CA ALA A 448 21.52 15.61 -10.41
C ALA A 448 20.20 16.34 -10.63
N GLU A 449 19.85 16.57 -11.89
CA GLU A 449 18.50 17.00 -12.26
C GLU A 449 17.63 15.76 -12.50
N LYS A 450 16.51 15.68 -11.77
CA LYS A 450 15.49 14.65 -11.96
C LYS A 450 14.13 15.31 -12.11
N SER A 451 13.21 14.66 -12.82
CA SER A 451 11.83 15.11 -12.84
C SER A 451 11.26 15.06 -11.43
N ARG A 452 10.46 16.06 -11.07
CA ARG A 452 9.80 16.13 -9.76
C ARG A 452 8.91 14.91 -9.51
N GLU A 453 8.25 14.40 -10.55
CA GLU A 453 7.45 13.16 -10.50
C GLU A 453 8.25 11.95 -10.01
N ALA A 454 9.49 11.76 -10.48
CA ALA A 454 10.32 10.62 -10.05
C ALA A 454 10.64 10.65 -8.55
N PHE A 455 10.75 11.85 -7.99
CA PHE A 455 10.95 12.05 -6.55
C PHE A 455 9.69 11.84 -5.73
N LEU A 456 8.55 12.31 -6.22
CA LEU A 456 7.28 12.23 -5.50
C LEU A 456 6.71 10.80 -5.48
N GLU A 457 7.01 9.97 -6.48
CA GLU A 457 6.46 8.62 -6.61
C GLU A 457 7.35 7.50 -6.06
N ASN A 458 8.48 7.79 -5.41
CA ASN A 458 9.37 6.76 -4.81
C ASN A 458 9.97 5.75 -5.83
N THR A 459 9.89 6.00 -7.15
CA THR A 459 9.97 4.98 -8.21
C THR A 459 11.34 4.71 -8.84
N GLY A 460 12.44 5.34 -8.39
CA GLY A 460 13.76 4.99 -8.96
C GLY A 460 14.88 6.02 -8.85
N VAL A 461 14.63 7.18 -8.21
CA VAL A 461 15.68 8.18 -7.98
C VAL A 461 16.88 7.58 -7.24
N HIS A 462 16.63 6.68 -6.29
CA HIS A 462 17.66 5.98 -5.52
C HIS A 462 18.63 5.17 -6.39
N HIS A 463 18.15 4.42 -7.39
CA HIS A 463 19.01 3.65 -8.29
C HIS A 463 19.95 4.53 -9.13
N SER A 464 19.60 5.80 -9.34
CA SER A 464 20.39 6.73 -10.13
C SER A 464 21.39 7.55 -9.31
N PHE A 465 21.38 7.41 -7.99
CA PHE A 465 22.22 8.16 -7.08
C PHE A 465 23.20 7.21 -6.39
N ASN A 466 24.44 7.14 -6.90
CA ASN A 466 25.51 6.37 -6.26
C ASN A 466 26.39 7.32 -5.43
N GLY A 467 26.25 7.26 -4.10
CA GLY A 467 27.01 8.10 -3.17
C GLY A 467 28.53 7.90 -3.30
N LEU A 468 28.99 6.68 -3.56
CA LEU A 468 30.43 6.36 -3.70
C LEU A 468 31.04 7.03 -4.94
N ASP A 469 30.35 6.99 -6.08
CA ASP A 469 30.84 7.60 -7.32
C ASP A 469 30.93 9.13 -7.19
N SER A 470 29.97 9.74 -6.48
CA SER A 470 29.96 11.18 -6.20
C SER A 470 31.17 11.59 -5.34
N ILE A 471 31.45 10.83 -4.27
CA ILE A 471 32.62 11.06 -3.39
C ILE A 471 33.94 10.88 -4.15
N ARG A 472 34.03 9.84 -5.00
CA ARG A 472 35.20 9.61 -5.86
C ARG A 472 35.43 10.78 -6.83
N SER A 473 34.39 11.32 -7.44
CA SER A 473 34.51 12.47 -8.35
C SER A 473 35.06 13.72 -7.64
N ILE A 474 34.63 13.97 -6.40
CA ILE A 474 35.14 15.08 -5.58
C ILE A 474 36.62 14.85 -5.24
N HIS A 475 36.96 13.64 -4.82
CA HIS A 475 38.34 13.25 -4.50
C HIS A 475 39.27 13.36 -5.72
N ASP A 476 38.85 12.88 -6.89
CA ASP A 476 39.57 12.98 -8.16
C ASP A 476 39.84 14.46 -8.53
N THR A 477 38.87 15.34 -8.30
CA THR A 477 39.01 16.78 -8.55
C THR A 477 40.07 17.42 -7.65
N LEU A 478 40.11 17.04 -6.38
CA LEU A 478 41.13 17.51 -5.43
C LEU A 478 42.51 16.97 -5.77
N ALA A 479 42.57 15.68 -6.09
CA ALA A 479 43.78 15.01 -6.50
C ALA A 479 44.37 15.70 -7.75
N PHE A 480 43.52 16.02 -8.72
CA PHE A 480 43.89 16.75 -9.92
C PHE A 480 44.51 18.12 -9.58
N LYS A 481 43.87 18.90 -8.71
CA LYS A 481 44.41 20.20 -8.28
C LYS A 481 45.76 20.07 -7.58
N LEU A 482 45.91 19.09 -6.69
CA LEU A 482 47.17 18.85 -5.99
C LEU A 482 48.29 18.40 -6.94
N ILE A 483 47.98 17.59 -7.94
CA ILE A 483 48.94 17.23 -8.99
C ILE A 483 49.34 18.47 -9.78
N ASP A 484 48.40 19.34 -10.10
CA ASP A 484 48.72 20.53 -10.87
C ASP A 484 49.65 21.48 -10.09
N THR A 485 49.39 21.69 -8.81
CA THR A 485 50.16 22.62 -7.97
C THR A 485 51.47 22.04 -7.44
N GLN A 486 51.46 20.78 -6.98
CA GLN A 486 52.59 20.17 -6.25
C GLN A 486 53.18 18.94 -6.97
N GLY A 487 52.64 18.58 -8.14
CA GLY A 487 53.06 17.39 -8.85
C GLY A 487 54.38 17.53 -9.61
N LYS A 488 54.99 16.39 -9.93
CA LYS A 488 56.26 16.27 -10.66
C LYS A 488 56.05 15.68 -12.04
N VAL A 489 56.87 16.04 -13.03
CA VAL A 489 56.70 15.57 -14.41
C VAL A 489 57.13 14.11 -14.57
N ILE A 490 56.41 13.32 -15.38
CA ILE A 490 56.62 11.86 -15.57
C ILE A 490 58.07 11.45 -15.88
N PRO A 491 58.87 12.17 -16.69
CA PRO A 491 60.26 11.81 -16.96
C PRO A 491 61.15 11.75 -15.71
N ASP A 492 60.74 12.42 -14.63
CA ASP A 492 61.48 12.50 -13.37
C ASP A 492 60.91 11.55 -12.29
N LEU A 493 59.92 10.71 -12.63
CA LEU A 493 59.33 9.73 -11.71
C LEU A 493 60.21 8.48 -11.59
N ASP A 494 60.93 8.35 -10.48
CA ASP A 494 61.62 7.11 -10.13
C ASP A 494 60.71 6.16 -9.35
N VAL A 495 59.95 5.33 -10.07
CA VAL A 495 59.02 4.33 -9.51
C VAL A 495 59.68 3.33 -8.55
N THR A 496 61.01 3.17 -8.59
CA THR A 496 61.72 2.25 -7.69
C THR A 496 61.94 2.81 -6.28
N LYS A 497 61.76 4.13 -6.11
CA LYS A 497 61.89 4.83 -4.83
C LYS A 497 60.57 4.94 -4.07
N ILE A 498 59.45 4.59 -4.70
CA ILE A 498 58.13 4.65 -4.07
C ILE A 498 58.04 3.53 -3.03
N LYS A 499 57.72 3.89 -1.79
CA LYS A 499 57.55 2.92 -0.69
C LYS A 499 56.20 2.21 -0.78
N PRO A 500 56.03 1.01 -0.19
CA PRO A 500 54.76 0.29 -0.21
C PRO A 500 53.56 1.02 0.41
N ASN A 501 53.79 1.97 1.32
CA ASN A 501 52.79 2.80 1.99
C ASN A 501 52.55 4.15 1.28
N GLU A 502 53.22 4.40 0.17
CA GLU A 502 53.02 5.59 -0.63
C GLU A 502 52.03 5.29 -1.76
N ILE A 503 51.06 6.18 -1.97
CA ILE A 503 50.08 6.10 -3.06
C ILE A 503 50.45 7.15 -4.11
N LEU A 504 50.64 6.69 -5.34
CA LEU A 504 50.88 7.53 -6.51
C LEU A 504 49.55 7.98 -7.12
N PHE A 505 49.31 9.28 -7.14
CA PHE A 505 48.20 9.91 -7.85
C PHE A 505 48.67 10.39 -9.21
N ILE A 506 47.98 9.94 -10.25
CA ILE A 506 48.32 10.25 -11.65
C ILE A 506 47.05 10.22 -12.51
N THR A 507 47.00 11.05 -13.55
CA THR A 507 45.85 11.04 -14.46
C THR A 507 45.82 9.75 -15.27
N GLN A 508 44.63 9.33 -15.70
CA GLN A 508 44.47 8.14 -16.53
C GLN A 508 45.27 8.20 -17.84
N LYS A 509 45.35 9.36 -18.49
CA LYS A 509 46.13 9.54 -19.71
C LYS A 509 47.63 9.46 -19.45
N ASP A 510 48.11 10.17 -18.43
CA ASP A 510 49.52 10.16 -18.03
C ASP A 510 49.98 8.78 -17.59
N TRP A 511 49.11 8.02 -16.91
CA TRP A 511 49.39 6.64 -16.53
C TRP A 511 49.52 5.71 -17.74
N LYS A 512 48.63 5.84 -18.73
CA LYS A 512 48.72 5.08 -19.99
C LYS A 512 50.03 5.38 -20.73
N ASP A 513 50.42 6.65 -20.79
CA ASP A 513 51.68 7.06 -21.45
C ASP A 513 52.91 6.57 -20.67
N ALA A 514 52.89 6.67 -19.33
CA ALA A 514 53.97 6.19 -18.47
C ALA A 514 54.15 4.67 -18.58
N THR A 515 53.05 3.91 -18.51
CA THR A 515 53.08 2.44 -18.60
C THR A 515 53.49 1.90 -19.97
N ALA A 516 53.33 2.69 -21.04
CA ALA A 516 53.83 2.34 -22.37
C ALA A 516 55.37 2.38 -22.47
N SER A 517 56.05 3.10 -21.57
CA SER A 517 57.50 3.35 -21.61
C SER A 517 58.31 2.68 -20.48
N LEU A 518 57.64 2.15 -19.45
CA LEU A 518 58.25 1.61 -18.23
C LEU A 518 58.12 0.07 -18.13
N ASP A 519 59.02 -0.56 -17.37
CA ASP A 519 59.04 -2.02 -17.13
C ASP A 519 57.83 -2.46 -16.26
N MET A 520 56.98 -3.34 -16.81
CA MET A 520 55.78 -3.86 -16.17
C MET A 520 56.02 -4.49 -14.78
N LEU A 521 57.19 -5.11 -14.56
CA LEU A 521 57.52 -5.69 -13.25
C LEU A 521 57.78 -4.63 -12.17
N LYS A 522 58.22 -3.43 -12.57
CA LYS A 522 58.43 -2.29 -11.67
C LYS A 522 57.12 -1.56 -11.38
N ILE A 523 56.27 -1.41 -12.40
CA ILE A 523 54.95 -0.76 -12.29
C ILE A 523 54.01 -1.56 -11.39
N GLY A 524 54.02 -2.90 -11.49
CA GLY A 524 53.13 -3.78 -10.70
C GLY A 524 53.35 -3.75 -9.19
N ARG A 525 54.39 -3.04 -8.69
CA ARG A 525 54.68 -2.86 -7.26
C ARG A 525 54.24 -1.49 -6.73
N VAL A 526 53.74 -0.61 -7.58
CA VAL A 526 53.36 0.76 -7.22
C VAL A 526 51.89 0.79 -6.80
N ASN A 527 51.64 1.18 -5.56
CA ASN A 527 50.29 1.55 -5.13
C ASN A 527 49.91 2.87 -5.81
N HIS A 528 48.82 2.88 -6.57
CA HIS A 528 48.43 4.04 -7.38
C HIS A 528 46.92 4.23 -7.36
N HIS A 529 46.51 5.50 -7.48
CA HIS A 529 45.12 5.90 -7.70
C HIS A 529 45.05 6.68 -9.02
N ILE A 530 44.20 6.20 -9.91
CA ILE A 530 44.03 6.79 -11.25
C ILE A 530 42.91 7.82 -11.18
N ILE A 531 43.27 9.08 -11.47
CA ILE A 531 42.30 10.16 -11.59
C ILE A 531 41.69 10.11 -12.99
N ASN A 532 40.37 9.97 -13.05
CA ASN A 532 39.65 9.85 -14.31
C ASN A 532 39.39 11.23 -14.92
N THR A 533 40.36 11.70 -15.69
CA THR A 533 40.26 12.94 -16.48
C THR A 533 40.64 12.68 -17.94
N GLU A 534 40.00 13.39 -18.85
CA GLU A 534 40.33 13.37 -20.28
C GLU A 534 41.54 14.24 -20.63
N GLU A 535 42.11 15.00 -19.70
CA GLU A 535 43.26 15.89 -19.99
C GLU A 535 44.55 15.33 -19.37
N PRO A 536 45.65 15.18 -20.16
CA PRO A 536 46.95 14.83 -19.59
C PRO A 536 47.55 16.05 -18.90
N LEU A 537 48.03 15.86 -17.67
CA LEU A 537 48.75 16.89 -16.91
C LEU A 537 50.27 16.75 -17.06
N HIS A 538 50.74 15.58 -17.53
CA HIS A 538 52.13 15.17 -17.55
C HIS A 538 52.80 15.24 -16.17
N LYS A 539 52.02 15.20 -15.08
CA LYS A 539 52.48 15.34 -13.70
C LYS A 539 51.91 14.24 -12.78
N PHE A 540 52.54 13.99 -11.63
CA PHE A 540 52.09 13.05 -10.59
C PHE A 540 52.27 13.60 -9.17
N TYR A 541 51.53 13.07 -8.19
CA TYR A 541 51.65 13.39 -6.77
C TYR A 541 51.84 12.11 -5.93
N ILE A 542 52.77 12.10 -4.97
CA ILE A 542 53.01 10.96 -4.07
C ILE A 542 52.49 11.30 -2.68
N TYR A 543 51.68 10.41 -2.12
CA TYR A 543 51.08 10.54 -0.79
C TYR A 543 51.53 9.41 0.14
N ASP A 544 52.21 9.73 1.23
CA ASP A 544 52.58 8.74 2.26
C ASP A 544 51.44 8.56 3.28
N THR A 545 50.87 7.36 3.36
CA THR A 545 49.75 7.07 4.28
C THR A 545 50.19 6.87 5.74
N ASN A 546 51.47 6.69 6.02
CA ASN A 546 52.02 6.44 7.36
C ASN A 546 52.59 7.71 8.03
N GLU A 547 53.10 8.67 7.24
CA GLU A 547 53.78 9.87 7.78
C GLU A 547 52.83 10.95 8.31
N ILE A 548 51.51 10.77 8.17
CA ILE A 548 50.52 11.79 8.52
C ILE A 548 49.42 11.21 9.42
N LYS A 549 49.26 11.74 10.64
CA LYS A 549 48.00 11.63 11.39
C LYS A 549 46.95 12.45 10.63
N SER A 550 45.78 11.89 10.33
CA SER A 550 44.67 12.61 9.65
C SER A 550 44.61 14.07 10.08
N TYR A 551 44.90 15.00 9.17
CA TYR A 551 44.95 16.42 9.50
C TYR A 551 43.57 17.10 9.45
N VAL A 552 42.52 16.36 9.13
CA VAL A 552 41.16 16.89 9.07
C VAL A 552 40.55 16.99 10.48
N ARG A 553 40.19 18.21 10.91
CA ARG A 553 39.29 18.49 12.05
C ARG A 553 38.16 19.40 11.59
N VAL A 554 37.00 18.88 11.19
CA VAL A 554 35.92 19.78 10.72
C VAL A 554 35.43 20.58 11.91
N TYR A 555 35.43 21.90 11.75
CA TYR A 555 34.92 22.79 12.76
C TYR A 555 33.41 22.55 12.87
N ASN A 556 33.00 21.87 13.94
CA ASN A 556 31.61 21.87 14.40
C ASN A 556 31.41 23.18 15.18
N PRO A 557 30.50 24.07 14.77
CA PRO A 557 30.30 25.37 15.42
C PRO A 557 29.79 25.28 16.87
N GLU A 558 29.50 24.10 17.40
CA GLU A 558 29.01 23.92 18.78
C GLU A 558 30.09 23.38 19.75
N THR A 559 30.69 24.32 20.50
CA THR A 559 31.19 24.29 21.90
C THR A 559 31.74 22.98 22.51
N ASP A 560 32.95 23.04 23.10
CA ASP A 560 33.50 22.20 24.20
C ASP A 560 33.27 20.67 24.18
N GLN A 561 32.95 20.08 23.03
CA GLN A 561 32.81 18.64 22.87
C GLN A 561 34.16 17.95 22.58
N PRO A 562 34.33 16.69 23.01
CA PRO A 562 35.54 15.91 22.77
C PRO A 562 35.85 15.75 21.27
N ALA A 563 37.12 15.46 20.95
CA ALA A 563 37.58 15.27 19.59
C ALA A 563 36.70 14.25 18.84
N THR A 564 35.98 14.74 17.84
CA THR A 564 35.08 13.98 16.99
C THR A 564 35.89 13.12 16.01
N THR A 565 35.42 11.93 15.69
CA THR A 565 36.11 11.03 14.76
C THR A 565 36.05 11.56 13.33
N MET A 566 36.96 11.10 12.47
CA MET A 566 37.01 11.52 11.06
C MET A 566 35.75 11.07 10.29
N GLU A 567 35.10 9.99 10.71
CA GLU A 567 33.84 9.51 10.18
C GLU A 567 32.68 10.50 10.49
N GLU A 568 32.52 10.90 11.74
CA GLU A 568 31.56 11.93 12.19
C GLU A 568 31.84 13.32 11.57
N THR A 569 33.10 13.58 11.25
CA THR A 569 33.60 14.81 10.62
C THR A 569 33.18 14.89 9.14
N TYR A 570 33.33 13.80 8.37
CA TYR A 570 32.85 13.82 7.00
C TYR A 570 31.32 13.92 6.91
N GLN A 571 30.60 13.34 7.88
CA GLN A 571 29.14 13.47 7.98
C GLN A 571 28.66 14.93 8.11
N SER A 572 29.49 15.84 8.61
CA SER A 572 29.18 17.28 8.78
C SER A 572 29.76 18.18 7.69
N SER A 573 30.73 17.69 6.90
CA SER A 573 31.30 18.41 5.75
C SER A 573 30.50 18.26 4.44
N LEU A 574 29.54 17.35 4.41
CA LEU A 574 28.66 17.10 3.27
C LEU A 574 27.30 17.75 3.52
N GLU A 575 26.95 18.71 2.69
CA GLU A 575 25.62 19.31 2.67
C GLU A 575 24.87 18.78 1.45
N LEU A 576 23.70 18.18 1.68
CA LEU A 576 22.79 17.77 0.62
C LEU A 576 21.65 18.78 0.55
N GLU A 577 21.63 19.60 -0.48
CA GLU A 577 20.59 20.58 -0.70
C GLU A 577 19.67 20.11 -1.84
N PHE A 578 18.37 20.12 -1.59
CA PHE A 578 17.35 19.85 -2.61
C PHE A 578 16.76 21.18 -3.05
N PHE A 579 17.02 21.56 -4.29
CA PHE A 579 16.37 22.71 -4.92
C PHE A 579 15.15 22.24 -5.68
N GLU A 580 14.02 22.83 -5.33
CA GLU A 580 12.71 22.49 -5.87
C GLU A 580 12.29 23.56 -6.88
N ASP A 581 12.14 23.16 -8.14
CA ASP A 581 11.47 23.91 -9.20
C ASP A 581 10.15 23.20 -9.56
N GLU A 582 9.27 23.87 -10.32
CA GLU A 582 7.92 23.37 -10.65
C GLU A 582 7.94 21.95 -11.26
N ASP A 583 8.86 21.67 -12.19
CA ASP A 583 8.94 20.38 -12.90
C ASP A 583 10.16 19.52 -12.54
N LYS A 584 11.13 20.10 -11.83
CA LYS A 584 12.43 19.46 -11.58
C LYS A 584 12.86 19.58 -10.12
N VAL A 585 13.57 18.54 -9.69
CA VAL A 585 14.28 18.54 -8.41
C VAL A 585 15.74 18.45 -8.74
N THR A 586 16.46 19.44 -8.25
CA THR A 586 17.91 19.51 -8.38
C THR A 586 18.52 19.10 -7.05
N ILE A 587 19.32 18.04 -7.07
CA ILE A 587 20.05 17.58 -5.90
C ILE A 587 21.45 18.16 -6.00
N ASN A 588 21.81 19.03 -5.06
CA ASN A 588 23.15 19.55 -4.91
C ASN A 588 23.84 18.83 -3.76
N LEU A 589 24.94 18.16 -4.09
CA LEU A 589 25.88 17.67 -3.09
C LEU A 589 27.02 18.68 -2.96
N ASP A 590 27.04 19.39 -1.84
CA ASP A 590 28.08 20.31 -1.45
C ASP A 590 29.07 19.62 -0.54
N TYR A 591 30.35 19.78 -0.87
CA TYR A 591 31.43 19.31 -0.04
C TYR A 591 32.29 20.47 0.42
N HIS A 592 32.34 20.67 1.73
CA HIS A 592 33.04 21.78 2.36
C HIS A 592 34.47 21.38 2.67
N ILE A 593 35.40 21.93 1.91
CA ILE A 593 36.84 21.74 2.14
C ILE A 593 37.41 23.08 2.54
N TYR A 594 38.00 23.11 3.73
CA TYR A 594 38.65 24.29 4.28
C TYR A 594 40.14 24.19 3.94
N LEU A 595 40.63 25.10 3.08
CA LEU A 595 42.04 25.18 2.70
C LEU A 595 42.72 26.29 3.50
N ASP A 596 43.99 26.08 3.87
CA ASP A 596 44.88 27.14 4.36
C ASP A 596 45.66 27.72 3.16
N ASP A 597 45.84 29.04 3.13
CA ASP A 597 46.38 29.76 1.95
C ASP A 597 47.92 29.55 1.75
N ASP A 598 48.60 28.79 2.63
CA ASP A 598 50.07 28.66 2.67
C ASP A 598 50.63 27.25 2.30
N CYS A 599 49.94 26.48 1.44
CA CYS A 599 50.39 25.15 0.97
C CYS A 599 50.62 25.04 -0.54
#